data_AF-A0A819TAG9-F1
#
_entry.id   AF-A0A819TAG9-F1
#
_cell.length_a   1.000
_cell.length_b   1.000
_cell.length_c   1.000
_cell.angle_alpha   90.00
_cell.angle_beta   90.00
_cell.angle_gamma   90.00
#
_symmetry.space_group_name_H-M   'P 1'
#
loop_
_entity.id
_entity.type
_entity.pdbx_description
1 polymer ?
#
loop_
_entity_poly.entity_id
_entity_poly.type
_entity_poly.pdbx_seq_one_letter_code
_entity_poly.pdbx_strand_id
1 'polypeptide(L)'
;MKIINWIGPSRFVMMIYENIVTFCYVIALLLFINISLEKGRDIQLMNHRFVIWSNDFHISPIKDIKYQLRTFNIEFIDKSLSGACKTTNSCAKNLKILNRQNGLSPNFTEREQFYEVYKNDSEMNRVEVFMCFHPAGMCELFMPFNRTIIVIASTRYELGRHEKQEWTTLNNNLKIIASNPRNIIAGNNLYDAEYIRYFTGIKTIVLPSICDYTNLTYSRVEEKPFLIAP
;
A
#
# COMPACT_ATOMS: atom_id res chain seq x y z
N MET A 1 -12.90 7.49 31.54
CA MET A 1 -13.47 7.48 30.19
C MET A 1 -13.69 8.94 29.77
N LYS A 2 -12.77 9.51 28.98
CA LYS A 2 -12.86 10.93 28.54
C LYS A 2 -13.58 10.96 27.20
N ILE A 3 -14.73 11.62 27.17
CA ILE A 3 -15.52 11.90 25.97
C ILE A 3 -14.76 12.95 25.16
N ILE A 4 -14.38 12.61 23.93
CA ILE A 4 -13.78 13.53 22.97
C ILE A 4 -14.92 14.31 22.32
N ASN A 5 -14.92 15.62 22.44
CA ASN A 5 -15.90 16.51 21.82
C ASN A 5 -15.75 16.48 20.29
N TRP A 6 -16.82 16.10 19.61
CA TRP A 6 -16.95 16.05 18.16
C TRP A 6 -17.22 17.48 17.62
N ILE A 7 -16.38 17.96 16.70
CA ILE A 7 -16.53 19.26 16.04
C ILE A 7 -17.51 19.09 14.85
N GLY A 8 -18.46 20.02 14.72
CA GLY A 8 -19.64 19.92 13.86
C GLY A 8 -19.42 19.88 12.33
N PRO A 9 -20.51 19.68 11.55
CA PRO A 9 -20.46 19.18 10.17
C PRO A 9 -20.13 20.22 9.09
N SER A 10 -20.05 21.51 9.43
CA SER A 10 -20.01 22.61 8.45
C SER A 10 -18.63 22.94 7.87
N ARG A 11 -17.57 22.23 8.26
CA ARG A 11 -16.22 22.34 7.66
C ARG A 11 -15.77 21.14 6.82
N PHE A 12 -16.60 20.10 6.68
CA PHE A 12 -16.17 18.84 6.07
C PHE A 12 -16.31 18.79 4.53
N VAL A 13 -17.16 19.65 3.95
CA VAL A 13 -17.51 19.57 2.52
C VAL A 13 -16.51 20.29 1.60
N MET A 14 -15.78 21.28 2.13
CA MET A 14 -14.78 22.04 1.36
C MET A 14 -13.37 21.42 1.43
N MET A 15 -13.21 20.24 2.03
CA MET A 15 -11.92 19.56 2.17
C MET A 15 -11.71 18.45 1.14
N ILE A 16 -12.69 18.09 0.31
CA ILE A 16 -12.58 16.94 -0.60
C ILE A 16 -11.90 17.32 -1.93
N TYR A 17 -12.11 18.55 -2.43
CA TYR A 17 -11.53 18.99 -3.71
C TYR A 17 -10.06 19.46 -3.60
N GLU A 18 -9.64 20.03 -2.48
CA GLU A 18 -8.21 20.37 -2.27
C GLU A 18 -7.34 19.13 -1.96
N ASN A 19 -7.95 17.97 -1.63
CA ASN A 19 -7.21 16.77 -1.24
C ASN A 19 -6.80 15.84 -2.41
N ILE A 20 -7.45 15.91 -3.58
CA ILE A 20 -7.10 15.00 -4.70
C ILE A 20 -5.78 15.42 -5.38
N VAL A 21 -5.60 16.73 -5.59
CA VAL A 21 -4.33 17.28 -6.07
C VAL A 21 -3.26 17.05 -5.00
N THR A 22 -3.56 17.32 -3.73
CA THR A 22 -2.64 17.07 -2.61
C THR A 22 -2.26 15.59 -2.49
N PHE A 23 -3.15 14.64 -2.79
CA PHE A 23 -2.85 13.20 -2.71
C PHE A 23 -1.87 12.72 -3.79
N CYS A 24 -2.11 13.09 -5.05
CA CYS A 24 -1.20 12.76 -6.15
C CYS A 24 0.16 13.43 -5.95
N TYR A 25 0.14 14.69 -5.53
CA TYR A 25 1.37 15.38 -5.15
C TYR A 25 2.00 14.74 -3.93
N VAL A 26 1.30 14.27 -2.90
CA VAL A 26 1.94 13.67 -1.72
C VAL A 26 2.57 12.32 -2.06
N ILE A 27 1.93 11.44 -2.84
CA ILE A 27 2.57 10.18 -3.23
C ILE A 27 3.72 10.45 -4.21
N ALA A 28 3.52 11.29 -5.23
CA ALA A 28 4.58 11.65 -6.14
C ALA A 28 5.73 12.36 -5.41
N LEU A 29 5.45 13.37 -4.60
CA LEU A 29 6.42 14.11 -3.78
C LEU A 29 7.09 13.21 -2.75
N LEU A 30 6.41 12.26 -2.12
CA LEU A 30 7.05 11.31 -1.21
C LEU A 30 7.96 10.34 -1.96
N LEU A 31 7.55 9.86 -3.13
CA LEU A 31 8.41 9.09 -4.03
C LEU A 31 9.61 9.95 -4.48
N PHE A 32 9.39 11.18 -4.95
CA PHE A 32 10.42 12.09 -5.43
C PHE A 32 11.35 12.57 -4.30
N ILE A 33 10.86 12.93 -3.12
CA ILE A 33 11.67 13.37 -1.97
C ILE A 33 12.49 12.20 -1.43
N ASN A 34 11.87 11.04 -1.18
CA ASN A 34 12.61 9.90 -0.64
C ASN A 34 13.65 9.35 -1.61
N ILE A 35 13.42 9.52 -2.93
CA ILE A 35 14.37 9.08 -3.96
C ILE A 35 15.44 10.14 -4.26
N SER A 36 15.09 11.44 -4.28
CA SER A 36 16.08 12.53 -4.44
C SER A 36 17.10 12.55 -3.30
N LEU A 37 16.71 12.13 -2.09
CA LEU A 37 17.65 11.94 -0.98
C LEU A 37 18.72 10.87 -1.25
N GLU A 38 18.51 9.93 -2.18
CA GLU A 38 19.52 8.92 -2.56
C GLU A 38 20.43 9.35 -3.72
N LYS A 39 19.94 10.23 -4.60
CA LYS A 39 20.66 10.62 -5.82
C LYS A 39 20.69 12.14 -5.89
N GLY A 40 21.76 12.76 -5.39
CA GLY A 40 22.02 14.20 -5.50
C GLY A 40 22.21 14.70 -6.95
N ARG A 41 21.23 14.51 -7.84
CA ARG A 41 21.25 14.84 -9.28
C ARG A 41 19.83 15.10 -9.80
N ASP A 42 19.41 16.37 -9.76
CA ASP A 42 18.04 16.82 -10.08
C ASP A 42 17.60 16.71 -11.56
N ILE A 43 18.50 16.43 -12.51
CA ILE A 43 18.15 16.38 -13.95
C ILE A 43 18.01 14.94 -14.49
N GLN A 44 18.64 13.94 -13.85
CA GLN A 44 18.55 12.53 -14.29
C GLN A 44 17.24 11.84 -13.89
N LEU A 45 16.50 12.39 -12.91
CA LEU A 45 15.26 11.80 -12.41
C LEU A 45 14.10 11.83 -13.42
N MET A 46 14.08 12.81 -14.32
CA MET A 46 13.00 12.97 -15.31
C MET A 46 13.00 11.88 -16.41
N ASN A 47 14.16 11.27 -16.69
CA ASN A 47 14.31 10.20 -17.69
C ASN A 47 14.43 8.80 -17.08
N HIS A 48 14.58 8.70 -15.76
CA HIS A 48 14.65 7.40 -15.09
C HIS A 48 13.26 6.78 -15.02
N ARG A 49 13.15 5.52 -15.46
CA ARG A 49 11.90 4.76 -15.39
C ARG A 49 11.86 4.00 -14.08
N PHE A 50 10.97 4.42 -13.17
CA PHE A 50 10.80 3.76 -11.88
C PHE A 50 10.05 2.45 -12.01
N VAL A 51 10.47 1.41 -11.29
CA VAL A 51 9.79 0.11 -11.31
C VAL A 51 9.19 -0.21 -9.95
N ILE A 52 7.86 -0.31 -9.90
CA ILE A 52 7.09 -0.64 -8.71
C ILE A 52 6.57 -2.07 -8.84
N TRP A 53 6.85 -2.90 -7.84
CA TRP A 53 6.29 -4.24 -7.73
C TRP A 53 5.12 -4.26 -6.77
N SER A 54 4.05 -4.94 -7.17
CA SER A 54 2.92 -5.26 -6.29
C SER A 54 2.49 -6.71 -6.45
N ASN A 55 2.27 -7.37 -5.32
CA ASN A 55 1.46 -8.58 -5.24
C ASN A 55 0.26 -8.21 -4.39
N ASP A 56 -0.93 -8.65 -4.77
CA ASP A 56 -2.16 -8.22 -4.10
C ASP A 56 -3.31 -9.21 -4.32
N PHE A 57 -4.14 -9.39 -3.30
CA PHE A 57 -5.41 -10.11 -3.35
C PHE A 57 -6.59 -9.19 -3.64
N HIS A 58 -6.39 -7.87 -3.69
CA HIS A 58 -7.38 -6.89 -4.10
C HIS A 58 -6.92 -6.06 -5.31
N ILE A 59 -7.74 -5.97 -6.36
CA ILE A 59 -7.32 -5.32 -7.61
C ILE A 59 -7.46 -3.80 -7.59
N SER A 60 -8.38 -3.25 -6.79
CA SER A 60 -8.73 -1.83 -6.87
C SER A 60 -7.63 -0.88 -6.37
N PRO A 61 -7.02 -1.07 -5.18
CA PRO A 61 -6.01 -0.14 -4.67
C PRO A 61 -4.83 0.08 -5.63
N ILE A 62 -4.26 -0.99 -6.20
CA ILE A 62 -3.19 -0.84 -7.18
C ILE A 62 -3.66 -0.19 -8.48
N LYS A 63 -4.91 -0.43 -8.90
CA LYS A 63 -5.51 0.22 -10.07
C LYS A 63 -5.65 1.73 -9.87
N ASP A 64 -6.07 2.14 -8.68
CA ASP A 64 -6.13 3.56 -8.28
C ASP A 64 -4.75 4.20 -8.38
N ILE A 65 -3.71 3.59 -7.79
CA ILE A 65 -2.35 4.12 -7.85
C ILE A 65 -1.83 4.20 -9.29
N LYS A 66 -2.02 3.15 -10.09
CA LYS A 66 -1.66 3.16 -11.53
C LYS A 66 -2.33 4.30 -12.28
N TYR A 67 -3.62 4.55 -12.01
CA TYR A 67 -4.34 5.63 -12.65
C TYR A 67 -3.81 7.00 -12.22
N GLN A 68 -3.61 7.20 -10.91
CA GLN A 68 -3.11 8.49 -10.40
C GLN A 68 -1.67 8.78 -10.85
N LEU A 69 -0.85 7.76 -11.04
CA LEU A 69 0.54 7.90 -11.47
C LEU A 69 0.76 7.74 -12.98
N ARG A 70 -0.29 7.70 -13.80
CA ARG A 70 -0.22 7.44 -15.24
C ARG A 70 0.58 8.47 -16.06
N THR A 71 0.75 9.68 -15.53
CA THR A 71 1.52 10.76 -16.18
C THR A 71 3.01 10.70 -15.86
N PHE A 72 3.44 9.84 -14.93
CA PHE A 72 4.84 9.65 -14.57
C PHE A 72 5.44 8.48 -15.34
N ASN A 73 6.76 8.50 -15.52
CA ASN A 73 7.51 7.42 -16.15
C ASN A 73 7.71 6.23 -15.19
N ILE A 74 6.62 5.55 -14.85
CA ILE A 74 6.59 4.44 -13.89
C ILE A 74 6.13 3.15 -14.58
N GLU A 75 6.89 2.08 -14.39
CA GLU A 75 6.53 0.71 -14.71
C GLU A 75 5.94 0.03 -13.49
N PHE A 76 4.77 -0.58 -13.66
CA PHE A 76 4.15 -1.40 -12.62
C PHE A 76 4.26 -2.88 -12.99
N ILE A 77 4.96 -3.64 -12.15
CA ILE A 77 4.97 -5.10 -12.16
C ILE A 77 3.92 -5.57 -11.15
N ASP A 78 2.69 -5.73 -11.63
CA ASP A 78 1.54 -6.14 -10.83
C ASP A 78 1.22 -7.61 -11.09
N LYS A 79 1.45 -8.44 -10.06
CA LYS A 79 1.16 -9.88 -10.09
C LYS A 79 0.09 -10.20 -9.05
N SER A 80 -1.14 -9.82 -9.37
CA SER A 80 -2.30 -10.03 -8.51
C SER A 80 -2.64 -11.52 -8.37
N LEU A 81 -2.91 -11.92 -7.13
CA LEU A 81 -3.45 -13.23 -6.75
C LEU A 81 -4.97 -13.18 -6.58
N SER A 82 -5.60 -12.01 -6.72
CA SER A 82 -7.04 -11.82 -6.59
C SER A 82 -7.84 -12.74 -7.52
N GLY A 83 -9.03 -13.17 -7.08
CA GLY A 83 -10.01 -13.83 -7.94
C GLY A 83 -10.46 -12.95 -9.10
N ALA A 84 -10.45 -11.62 -8.91
CA ALA A 84 -10.90 -10.64 -9.88
C ALA A 84 -9.80 -10.15 -10.85
N CYS A 85 -8.56 -10.65 -10.76
CA CYS A 85 -7.41 -10.15 -11.53
C CYS A 85 -7.60 -10.12 -13.06
N LYS A 86 -8.53 -10.91 -13.60
CA LYS A 86 -8.84 -10.94 -15.04
C LYS A 86 -9.45 -9.62 -15.52
N THR A 87 -10.20 -8.91 -14.69
CA THR A 87 -10.87 -7.65 -15.07
C THR A 87 -9.88 -6.49 -15.25
N THR A 88 -8.69 -6.62 -14.66
CA THR A 88 -7.61 -5.62 -14.72
C THR A 88 -6.39 -6.09 -15.49
N ASN A 89 -6.46 -7.29 -16.09
CA ASN A 89 -5.33 -7.95 -16.76
C ASN A 89 -4.04 -7.97 -15.89
N SER A 90 -4.21 -8.15 -14.58
CA SER A 90 -3.11 -8.14 -13.59
C SER A 90 -2.85 -9.51 -12.95
N CYS A 91 -3.46 -10.57 -13.47
CA CYS A 91 -3.25 -11.91 -12.92
C CYS A 91 -1.77 -12.30 -12.96
N ALA A 92 -1.26 -12.77 -11.83
CA ALA A 92 0.05 -13.41 -11.77
C ALA A 92 0.10 -14.61 -12.74
N LYS A 93 1.13 -14.64 -13.60
CA LYS A 93 1.36 -15.75 -14.56
C LYS A 93 2.60 -16.59 -14.25
N ASN A 94 3.54 -16.06 -13.47
CA ASN A 94 4.88 -16.62 -13.29
C ASN A 94 5.45 -16.36 -11.87
N LEU A 95 4.58 -16.35 -10.85
CA LEU A 95 5.08 -16.34 -9.47
C LEU A 95 5.64 -17.74 -9.14
N LYS A 96 6.91 -17.77 -8.72
CA LYS A 96 7.64 -19.03 -8.48
C LYS A 96 7.29 -19.70 -7.14
N ILE A 97 6.99 -18.91 -6.10
CA ILE A 97 6.78 -19.39 -4.72
C ILE A 97 5.35 -19.10 -4.23
N LEU A 98 4.86 -17.90 -4.48
CA LEU A 98 3.51 -17.50 -4.06
C LEU A 98 2.46 -17.97 -5.07
N ASN A 99 1.32 -18.38 -4.53
CA ASN A 99 0.11 -18.71 -5.26
C ASN A 99 -1.11 -18.25 -4.43
N ARG A 100 -2.32 -18.55 -4.90
CA ARG A 100 -3.56 -18.15 -4.23
C ARG A 100 -3.77 -18.81 -2.87
N GLN A 101 -3.16 -19.97 -2.66
CA GLN A 101 -3.33 -20.77 -1.44
C GLN A 101 -2.43 -20.27 -0.31
N ASN A 102 -1.21 -19.84 -0.61
CA ASN A 102 -0.24 -19.40 0.40
C ASN A 102 -0.01 -17.88 0.46
N GLY A 103 -0.37 -17.12 -0.58
CA GLY A 103 -0.02 -15.70 -0.66
C GLY A 103 -0.67 -14.81 0.41
N LEU A 104 -1.79 -15.24 1.00
CA LEU A 104 -2.46 -14.50 2.07
C LEU A 104 -1.69 -14.58 3.40
N SER A 105 -1.03 -15.71 3.67
CA SER A 105 -0.25 -15.94 4.88
C SER A 105 0.95 -16.84 4.59
N PRO A 106 1.99 -16.31 3.92
CA PRO A 106 3.18 -17.10 3.65
C PRO A 106 3.89 -17.39 4.98
N ASN A 107 4.15 -18.67 5.24
CA ASN A 107 4.85 -19.09 6.45
C ASN A 107 6.34 -18.68 6.38
N PHE A 108 7.10 -18.95 7.44
CA PHE A 108 8.52 -18.61 7.50
C PHE A 108 9.33 -19.22 6.34
N THR A 109 9.16 -20.51 6.07
CA THR A 109 9.85 -21.23 4.99
C THR A 109 9.52 -20.64 3.62
N GLU A 110 8.26 -20.31 3.36
CA GLU A 110 7.84 -19.71 2.09
C GLU A 110 8.42 -18.30 1.90
N ARG A 111 8.56 -17.52 2.97
CA ARG A 111 9.22 -16.21 2.93
C ARG A 111 10.71 -16.32 2.64
N GLU A 112 11.41 -17.27 3.26
CA GLU A 112 12.82 -17.54 2.94
C GLU A 112 12.99 -18.02 1.49
N GLN A 113 12.19 -18.98 1.05
CA GLN A 113 12.22 -19.48 -0.32
C GLN A 113 11.93 -18.38 -1.34
N PHE A 114 10.98 -17.47 -1.03
CA PHE A 114 10.72 -16.31 -1.86
C PHE A 114 11.97 -15.46 -2.06
N TYR A 115 12.64 -15.08 -0.97
CA TYR A 115 13.86 -14.29 -1.06
C TYR A 115 14.97 -15.04 -1.83
N GLU A 116 15.21 -16.31 -1.51
CA GLU A 116 16.27 -17.09 -2.16
C GLU A 116 16.07 -17.23 -3.67
N VAL A 117 14.82 -17.36 -4.13
CA VAL A 117 14.48 -17.49 -5.54
C VAL A 117 14.54 -16.15 -6.29
N TYR A 118 14.24 -15.04 -5.62
CA TYR A 118 14.13 -13.72 -6.26
C TYR A 118 15.34 -12.80 -6.04
N LYS A 119 16.23 -13.08 -5.08
CA LYS A 119 17.40 -12.21 -4.77
C LYS A 119 18.34 -11.96 -5.95
N ASN A 120 18.38 -12.89 -6.91
CA ASN A 120 19.18 -12.78 -8.15
C ASN A 120 18.30 -12.73 -9.41
N ASP A 121 16.98 -12.59 -9.27
CA ASP A 121 16.07 -12.56 -10.40
C ASP A 121 16.15 -11.22 -11.14
N SER A 122 16.31 -11.28 -12.47
CA SER A 122 16.50 -10.08 -13.29
C SER A 122 15.31 -9.11 -13.27
N GLU A 123 14.08 -9.62 -13.10
CA GLU A 123 12.89 -8.78 -13.00
C GLU A 123 12.85 -8.12 -11.61
N MET A 124 13.10 -8.89 -10.56
CA MET A 124 13.13 -8.39 -9.18
C MET A 124 14.25 -7.35 -8.96
N ASN A 125 15.42 -7.54 -9.57
CA ASN A 125 16.56 -6.64 -9.41
C ASN A 125 16.30 -5.22 -9.95
N ARG A 126 15.34 -5.08 -10.87
CA ARG A 126 14.92 -3.77 -11.40
C ARG A 126 13.97 -3.03 -10.47
N VAL A 127 13.36 -3.72 -9.51
CA VAL A 127 12.36 -3.14 -8.61
C VAL A 127 13.01 -2.16 -7.63
N GLU A 128 12.46 -0.95 -7.57
CA GLU A 128 12.90 0.11 -6.66
C GLU A 128 11.94 0.31 -5.49
N VAL A 129 10.67 -0.03 -5.69
CA VAL A 129 9.62 0.11 -4.68
C VAL A 129 8.75 -1.14 -4.63
N PHE A 130 8.54 -1.67 -3.43
CA PHE A 130 7.53 -2.67 -3.15
C PHE A 130 6.28 -2.02 -2.57
N MET A 131 5.12 -2.37 -3.10
CA MET A 131 3.84 -1.81 -2.67
C MET A 131 2.85 -2.93 -2.35
N CYS A 132 2.40 -2.97 -1.09
CA CYS A 132 1.46 -3.99 -0.60
C CYS A 132 0.18 -3.33 -0.09
N PHE A 133 -0.96 -3.93 -0.44
CA PHE A 133 -2.25 -3.49 0.06
C PHE A 133 -3.01 -4.59 0.82
N HIS A 134 -3.37 -5.67 0.12
CA HIS A 134 -4.18 -6.75 0.67
C HIS A 134 -3.51 -8.13 0.46
N PRO A 135 -3.00 -8.78 1.53
CA PRO A 135 -2.87 -8.27 2.90
C PRO A 135 -1.65 -7.34 3.05
N ALA A 136 -1.73 -6.40 4.01
CA ALA A 136 -0.60 -5.53 4.35
C ALA A 136 0.63 -6.33 4.81
N GLY A 137 0.41 -7.43 5.53
CA GLY A 137 1.49 -8.33 5.98
C GLY A 137 2.28 -9.02 4.86
N MET A 138 1.82 -8.96 3.61
CA MET A 138 2.59 -9.47 2.48
C MET A 138 3.91 -8.70 2.28
N CYS A 139 4.01 -7.47 2.79
CA CYS A 139 5.25 -6.69 2.74
C CYS A 139 6.41 -7.28 3.55
N GLU A 140 6.17 -8.24 4.44
CA GLU A 140 7.22 -9.00 5.12
C GLU A 140 8.11 -9.77 4.13
N LEU A 141 7.58 -10.18 2.97
CA LEU A 141 8.36 -10.86 1.91
C LEU A 141 9.46 -9.98 1.33
N PHE A 142 9.26 -8.66 1.35
CA PHE A 142 10.11 -7.71 0.64
C PHE A 142 11.15 -7.04 1.54
N MET A 143 11.03 -7.21 2.87
CA MET A 143 11.97 -6.65 3.85
C MET A 143 13.45 -6.99 3.55
N PRO A 144 13.82 -8.23 3.14
CA PRO A 144 15.22 -8.57 2.88
C PRO A 144 15.86 -7.87 1.67
N PHE A 145 15.06 -7.29 0.76
CA PHE A 145 15.58 -6.66 -0.46
C PHE A 145 16.14 -5.25 -0.24
N ASN A 146 15.95 -4.66 0.94
CA ASN A 146 16.44 -3.32 1.30
C ASN A 146 16.05 -2.22 0.28
N ARG A 147 14.86 -2.37 -0.33
CA ARG A 147 14.23 -1.36 -1.18
C ARG A 147 13.20 -0.56 -0.39
N THR A 148 12.69 0.50 -1.01
CA THR A 148 11.56 1.24 -0.45
C THR A 148 10.33 0.34 -0.39
N ILE A 149 9.65 0.35 0.75
CA ILE A 149 8.42 -0.39 1.00
C ILE A 149 7.30 0.59 1.33
N ILE A 150 6.21 0.48 0.59
CA ILE A 150 4.97 1.22 0.82
C ILE A 150 3.90 0.21 1.24
N VAL A 151 3.48 0.30 2.50
CA VAL A 151 2.39 -0.50 3.07
C VAL A 151 1.14 0.37 3.11
N ILE A 152 0.08 -0.04 2.42
CA ILE A 152 -1.21 0.66 2.43
C ILE A 152 -2.27 -0.34 2.85
N ALA A 153 -2.61 -0.40 4.13
CA ALA A 153 -3.65 -1.32 4.58
C ALA A 153 -5.01 -0.92 3.97
N SER A 154 -5.47 -1.69 2.99
CA SER A 154 -6.77 -1.49 2.33
C SER A 154 -7.95 -2.12 3.08
N THR A 155 -7.63 -2.92 4.09
CA THR A 155 -8.50 -3.55 5.07
C THR A 155 -7.71 -3.70 6.38
N ARG A 156 -8.29 -4.39 7.36
CA ARG A 156 -7.57 -4.95 8.54
C ARG A 156 -6.16 -5.42 8.18
N TYR A 157 -5.14 -4.76 8.75
CA TYR A 157 -3.75 -4.93 8.35
C TYR A 157 -3.18 -6.29 8.76
N GLU A 158 -3.75 -6.90 9.79
CA GLU A 158 -3.44 -8.22 10.34
C GLU A 158 -4.03 -9.38 9.53
N LEU A 159 -4.72 -9.11 8.42
CA LEU A 159 -5.27 -10.14 7.57
C LEU A 159 -4.21 -11.20 7.20
N GLY A 160 -4.57 -12.47 7.40
CA GLY A 160 -3.66 -13.60 7.24
C GLY A 160 -2.81 -13.91 8.47
N ARG A 161 -3.00 -13.21 9.61
CA ARG A 161 -2.37 -13.56 10.89
C ARG A 161 -3.49 -14.02 11.83
N HIS A 162 -3.63 -15.34 11.97
CA HIS A 162 -4.73 -15.94 12.73
C HIS A 162 -4.39 -16.10 14.21
N GLU A 163 -3.10 -16.21 14.51
CA GLU A 163 -2.60 -16.37 15.87
C GLU A 163 -2.05 -15.06 16.44
N LYS A 164 -2.20 -14.88 17.76
CA LYS A 164 -1.68 -13.70 18.48
C LYS A 164 -0.18 -13.51 18.24
N GLN A 165 0.58 -14.61 18.17
CA GLN A 165 2.01 -14.57 17.95
C GLN A 165 2.37 -14.08 16.54
N GLU A 166 1.62 -14.50 15.53
CA GLU A 166 1.79 -14.05 14.14
C GLU A 166 1.48 -12.56 14.01
N TRP A 167 0.41 -12.09 14.67
CA TRP A 167 0.06 -10.67 14.67
C TRP A 167 1.10 -9.83 15.42
N THR A 168 1.62 -10.32 16.55
CA THR A 168 2.70 -9.66 17.29
C THR A 168 3.96 -9.54 16.42
N THR A 169 4.29 -10.60 15.67
CA THR A 169 5.40 -10.60 14.71
C THR A 169 5.18 -9.55 13.61
N LEU A 170 3.98 -9.51 13.01
CA LEU A 170 3.63 -8.50 12.02
C LEU A 170 3.75 -7.08 12.60
N ASN A 171 3.29 -6.82 13.82
CA ASN A 171 3.40 -5.51 14.47
C ASN A 171 4.86 -5.07 14.62
N ASN A 172 5.75 -5.99 14.98
CA ASN A 172 7.18 -5.72 15.08
C ASN A 172 7.80 -5.46 13.71
N ASN A 173 7.42 -6.24 12.70
CA ASN A 173 7.91 -6.06 11.33
C ASN A 173 7.45 -4.74 10.72
N LEU A 174 6.21 -4.31 10.96
CA LEU A 174 5.74 -2.98 10.54
C LEU A 174 6.53 -1.86 11.22
N LYS A 175 6.92 -2.00 12.49
CA LYS A 175 7.79 -1.03 13.18
C LYS A 175 9.19 -0.98 12.55
N ILE A 176 9.74 -2.13 12.16
CA ILE A 176 11.03 -2.21 11.45
C ILE A 176 10.91 -1.56 10.08
N ILE A 177 9.82 -1.79 9.34
CA ILE A 177 9.59 -1.11 8.06
C ILE A 177 9.50 0.40 8.27
N ALA A 178 8.72 0.85 9.26
CA ALA A 178 8.50 2.26 9.55
C ALA A 178 9.73 3.00 10.11
N SER A 179 10.73 2.30 10.63
CA SER A 179 11.95 2.93 11.15
C SER A 179 12.86 3.46 10.04
N ASN A 180 12.68 2.97 8.80
CA ASN A 180 13.37 3.51 7.63
C ASN A 180 12.52 4.67 7.04
N PRO A 181 13.05 5.90 6.98
CA PRO A 181 12.29 7.06 6.50
C PRO A 181 11.91 6.98 5.02
N ARG A 182 12.55 6.10 4.24
CA ARG A 182 12.17 5.85 2.83
C ARG A 182 10.81 5.14 2.73
N ASN A 183 10.44 4.38 3.76
CA ASN A 183 9.23 3.56 3.77
C ASN A 183 8.03 4.36 4.23
N ILE A 184 6.84 3.94 3.77
CA ILE A 184 5.57 4.58 4.09
C ILE A 184 4.62 3.52 4.64
N ILE A 185 3.98 3.83 5.77
CA ILE A 185 2.87 3.06 6.32
C ILE A 185 1.62 3.93 6.30
N ALA A 186 0.60 3.48 5.59
CA ALA A 186 -0.66 4.19 5.42
C ALA A 186 -1.87 3.26 5.63
N GLY A 187 -3.00 3.86 5.96
CA GLY A 187 -4.31 3.21 5.90
C GLY A 187 -5.14 3.76 4.75
N ASN A 188 -5.98 2.92 4.15
CA ASN A 188 -6.84 3.33 3.03
C ASN A 188 -8.02 4.22 3.46
N ASN A 189 -8.27 4.31 4.76
CA ASN A 189 -9.19 5.26 5.35
C ASN A 189 -8.70 5.61 6.76
N LEU A 190 -9.41 6.51 7.45
CA LEU A 190 -9.05 6.91 8.80
C LEU A 190 -9.08 5.74 9.80
N TYR A 191 -10.05 4.83 9.66
CA TYR A 191 -10.15 3.65 10.54
C TYR A 191 -8.91 2.76 10.41
N ASP A 192 -8.51 2.38 9.20
CA ASP A 192 -7.33 1.54 8.97
C ASP A 192 -6.05 2.22 9.46
N ALA A 193 -5.91 3.53 9.25
CA ALA A 193 -4.75 4.29 9.70
C ALA A 193 -4.68 4.36 11.24
N GLU A 194 -5.79 4.62 11.93
CA GLU A 194 -5.85 4.62 13.40
C GLU A 194 -5.71 3.20 13.97
N TYR A 195 -6.20 2.17 13.27
CA TYR A 195 -6.08 0.79 13.70
C TYR A 195 -4.61 0.36 13.76
N ILE A 196 -3.84 0.63 12.70
CA ILE A 196 -2.38 0.42 12.71
C ILE A 196 -1.74 1.23 13.86
N ARG A 197 -2.08 2.53 13.97
CA ARG A 197 -1.48 3.40 14.99
C ARG A 197 -1.73 2.90 16.40
N TYR A 198 -2.94 2.44 16.71
CA TYR A 198 -3.32 1.95 18.03
C TYR A 198 -2.48 0.72 18.43
N PHE A 199 -2.30 -0.25 17.53
CA PHE A 199 -1.61 -1.51 17.86
C PHE A 199 -0.09 -1.43 17.71
N THR A 200 0.43 -0.51 16.90
CA THR A 200 1.86 -0.44 16.59
C THR A 200 2.54 0.83 17.11
N GLY A 201 1.79 1.89 17.41
CA GLY A 201 2.35 3.22 17.71
C GLY A 201 2.95 3.95 16.50
N ILE A 202 2.85 3.38 15.29
CA ILE A 202 3.39 3.98 14.07
C ILE A 202 2.56 5.20 13.68
N LYS A 203 3.24 6.30 13.31
CA LYS A 203 2.58 7.45 12.69
C LYS A 203 2.17 7.09 11.26
N THR A 204 0.88 6.88 11.07
CA THR A 204 0.27 6.57 9.78
C THR A 204 -0.31 7.81 9.10
N ILE A 205 -0.33 7.78 7.77
CA ILE A 205 -1.10 8.71 6.94
C ILE A 205 -2.34 8.00 6.36
N VAL A 206 -3.34 8.78 5.96
CA VAL A 206 -4.52 8.26 5.25
C VAL A 206 -4.26 8.40 3.76
N LEU A 207 -4.32 7.29 3.03
CA LEU A 207 -4.23 7.27 1.58
C LEU A 207 -5.50 6.66 0.97
N PRO A 208 -6.54 7.47 0.67
CA PRO A 208 -7.82 6.94 0.23
C PRO A 208 -7.78 6.34 -1.18
N SER A 209 -8.59 5.30 -1.38
CA SER A 209 -9.00 4.87 -2.71
C SER A 209 -9.92 5.94 -3.31
N ILE A 210 -9.57 6.41 -4.51
CA ILE A 210 -10.24 7.52 -5.19
C ILE A 210 -11.18 6.99 -6.28
N CYS A 211 -10.84 5.89 -6.95
CA CYS A 211 -11.65 5.26 -8.00
C CYS A 211 -12.03 6.17 -9.19
N ASP A 212 -11.30 7.27 -9.43
CA ASP A 212 -11.62 8.26 -10.48
C ASP A 212 -11.74 7.67 -11.89
N TYR A 213 -11.01 6.58 -12.20
CA TYR A 213 -11.11 5.91 -13.51
C TYR A 213 -12.49 5.31 -13.81
N THR A 214 -13.38 5.26 -12.81
CA THR A 214 -14.75 4.76 -13.00
C THR A 214 -15.70 5.82 -13.54
N ASN A 215 -15.35 7.11 -13.43
CA ASN A 215 -16.26 8.24 -13.67
C ASN A 215 -17.56 8.17 -12.85
N LEU A 216 -17.56 7.44 -11.73
CA LEU A 216 -18.71 7.35 -10.82
C LEU A 216 -18.58 8.39 -9.72
N THR A 217 -19.70 8.97 -9.32
CA THR A 217 -19.77 9.89 -8.18
C THR A 217 -20.54 9.23 -7.05
N TYR A 218 -19.97 9.24 -5.84
CA TYR A 218 -20.67 8.78 -4.65
C TYR A 218 -21.68 9.84 -4.19
N SER A 219 -22.97 9.53 -4.26
CA SER A 219 -24.03 10.35 -3.65
C SER A 219 -24.24 9.91 -2.21
N ARG A 220 -23.72 10.68 -1.24
CA ARG A 220 -23.96 10.42 0.19
C ARG A 220 -25.44 10.61 0.48
N VAL A 221 -26.13 9.57 0.92
CA VAL A 221 -27.45 9.72 1.57
C VAL A 221 -27.19 10.26 2.98
N GLU A 222 -27.59 11.49 3.26
CA GLU A 222 -27.23 12.24 4.48
C GLU A 222 -27.74 11.63 5.80
N GLU A 223 -28.55 10.57 5.75
CA GLU A 223 -29.38 10.13 6.88
C GLU A 223 -28.87 8.92 7.69
N LYS A 224 -27.62 8.46 7.53
CA LYS A 224 -27.11 7.33 8.34
C LYS A 224 -25.84 7.70 9.12
N PRO A 225 -25.93 7.86 10.46
CA PRO A 225 -24.83 8.32 11.32
C PRO A 225 -23.78 7.24 11.62
N PHE A 226 -23.81 6.10 10.95
CA PHE A 226 -22.92 4.99 11.24
C PHE A 226 -21.86 4.83 10.16
N LEU A 227 -20.60 4.89 10.59
CA LEU A 227 -19.48 4.35 9.83
C LEU A 227 -19.58 2.83 9.91
N ILE A 228 -20.04 2.19 8.84
CA ILE A 228 -19.96 0.74 8.68
C ILE A 228 -18.60 0.47 8.05
N ALA A 229 -17.69 -0.17 8.80
CA ALA A 229 -16.54 -0.81 8.19
C ALA A 229 -17.04 -2.08 7.45
N PRO A 230 -16.65 -2.30 6.18
CA PRO A 230 -16.95 -3.54 5.47
C PRO A 230 -16.19 -4.75 6.07
#